data_AF-A0A8D2N0G7-F1
#
_entry.id   AF-A0A8D2N0G7-F1
#
_cell.length_a   1.000
_cell.length_b   1.000
_cell.length_c   1.000
_cell.angle_alpha   90.00
_cell.angle_beta   90.00
_cell.angle_gamma   90.00
#
_symmetry.space_group_name_H-M   'P 1'
#
loop_
_entity.id
_entity.type
_entity.pdbx_description
1 polymer ?
#
loop_
_entity_poly.entity_id
_entity_poly.type
_entity_poly.pdbx_seq_one_letter_code
_entity_poly.pdbx_strand_id
1 'polypeptide(L)'
;SHCSHASAIWVWFLKTSLGEIPRLLKPPLCSLLQFPFGRRLPCDIYWHGVSFHDSNIFSGQVNKFPGMTETVRKITLSRAMRTMRDLFPLEYNFYPRSWILPEELPLFVAEVRTMKDSNPSWKPTFIVKPDGGCQGDGIYLIKDPSDIRLTGSIQSRPAVVQEYICKPLLVDKLKFDIRLYVLLKSLEPLEIYIAKDGLSRFCTEPYQEPTLKNLHQVFMHLTNYSLNIHSGNFIHSASANTGSKRTFSSILCRLSSRGADVKKLWSDIISLVIKTIIALTPELKVYYQSDIPAGKPGPTCFQILGFDILLMKDLKPVLLEVNANPSMRIEHEQELSPGVFENVPSPVDEKVKVAVIRDTLRLVDPQKKKRKDTQCQSPEQAPGGSEEPPDAAPSPEAALPSLCLKQVFPKYARHFSYLRLVDRVAALFIRFLGVKGTTKLGPTGFRTFIRNCKLSNSNFSMAAVDILYIDITRRWNSMGIDHKESGMCLQAFVEAFFCLAQKKYKALPLHKQVLSLLELCECRLAALHGKRLVWGCGLAQPRGALRAAGTAPGPGAARPHGPPVLRLQKSSHQLRALMCRDRTGS
;
A
#
# COMPACT_ATOMS: atom_id res chain seq x y z
N SER A 1 -10.60 -5.10 43.06
CA SER A 1 -9.24 -4.59 43.31
C SER A 1 -8.32 -5.77 43.58
N HIS A 2 -7.62 -6.23 42.53
CA HIS A 2 -6.41 -7.09 42.52
C HIS A 2 -6.34 -7.77 41.16
N CYS A 3 -6.14 -6.97 40.11
CA CYS A 3 -5.46 -7.46 38.92
C CYS A 3 -3.97 -7.28 39.22
N SER A 4 -3.20 -8.37 39.25
CA SER A 4 -1.76 -8.29 39.44
C SER A 4 -1.17 -7.32 38.41
N HIS A 5 -0.34 -6.37 38.84
CA HIS A 5 0.27 -5.37 37.95
C HIS A 5 1.15 -6.00 36.84
N ALA A 6 1.42 -7.30 36.91
CA ALA A 6 2.23 -8.06 35.96
C ALA A 6 1.53 -8.38 34.63
N SER A 7 0.20 -8.21 34.51
CA SER A 7 -0.56 -8.57 33.31
C SER A 7 -1.19 -7.39 32.56
N ALA A 8 -0.84 -6.15 32.91
CA ALA A 8 -1.35 -4.96 32.25
C ALA A 8 -0.61 -4.64 30.93
N ILE A 9 -1.35 -4.16 29.94
CA ILE A 9 -0.80 -3.59 28.69
C ILE A 9 -0.84 -2.08 28.82
N TRP A 10 0.30 -1.42 28.61
CA TRP A 10 0.42 0.02 28.79
C TRP A 10 0.20 0.74 27.47
N VAL A 11 -0.80 1.62 27.41
CA VAL A 11 -1.17 2.35 26.19
C VAL A 11 -1.05 3.84 26.39
N TRP A 12 -0.29 4.48 25.51
CA TRP A 12 -0.21 5.92 25.41
C TRP A 12 -1.20 6.43 24.36
N PHE A 13 -2.12 7.31 24.77
CA PHE A 13 -3.07 7.97 23.87
C PHE A 13 -2.80 9.46 23.83
N LEU A 14 -2.65 10.02 22.62
CA LEU A 14 -2.77 11.45 22.46
C LEU A 14 -4.25 11.84 22.54
N LYS A 15 -4.63 12.55 23.62
CA LYS A 15 -6.03 12.84 24.01
C LYS A 15 -6.90 13.41 22.88
N THR A 16 -6.30 14.12 21.93
CA THR A 16 -6.97 14.72 20.76
C THR A 16 -7.37 13.71 19.67
N SER A 17 -6.81 12.50 19.67
CA SER A 17 -6.84 11.61 18.50
C SER A 17 -8.02 10.64 18.47
N LEU A 18 -8.54 10.27 19.65
CA LEU A 18 -9.61 9.26 19.78
C LEU A 18 -10.88 9.77 20.47
N GLY A 19 -10.89 11.02 20.96
CA GLY A 19 -12.01 11.57 21.72
C GLY A 19 -12.40 10.65 22.88
N GLU A 20 -13.70 10.36 22.99
CA GLU A 20 -14.29 9.54 24.06
C GLU A 20 -14.17 8.01 23.85
N ILE A 21 -13.68 7.55 22.69
CA ILE A 21 -13.61 6.11 22.39
C ILE A 21 -12.88 5.29 23.47
N PRO A 22 -11.74 5.72 24.04
CA PRO A 22 -11.04 4.93 25.05
C PRO A 22 -11.87 4.67 26.31
N ARG A 23 -12.87 5.52 26.62
CA ARG A 23 -13.79 5.31 27.75
C ARG A 23 -14.87 4.27 27.44
N LEU A 24 -15.21 4.09 26.17
CA LEU A 24 -16.24 3.14 25.70
C LEU A 24 -15.71 1.71 25.51
N LEU A 25 -14.40 1.49 25.61
CA LEU A 25 -13.80 0.16 25.52
C LEU A 25 -14.12 -0.65 26.80
N LYS A 26 -15.18 -1.46 26.72
CA LYS A 26 -15.62 -2.38 27.80
C LYS A 26 -14.69 -3.62 27.96
N PRO A 27 -14.70 -4.32 29.11
CA PRO A 27 -13.95 -5.56 29.36
C PRO A 27 -14.06 -6.57 28.20
N PRO A 28 -12.99 -7.34 27.90
CA PRO A 28 -11.83 -7.71 28.73
C PRO A 28 -10.57 -6.86 28.50
N LEU A 29 -10.70 -5.70 27.85
CA LEU A 29 -9.61 -4.71 27.74
C LEU A 29 -9.26 -4.02 29.08
N CYS A 30 -9.78 -4.51 30.21
CA CYS A 30 -9.53 -3.99 31.57
C CYS A 30 -8.06 -4.07 32.02
N SER A 31 -7.19 -4.73 31.26
CA SER A 31 -5.75 -4.71 31.47
C SER A 31 -5.05 -3.52 30.79
N LEU A 32 -5.75 -2.69 29.99
CA LEU A 32 -5.15 -1.50 29.38
C LEU A 32 -5.04 -0.35 30.38
N LEU A 33 -3.81 0.04 30.69
CA LEU A 33 -3.52 1.23 31.50
C LEU A 33 -3.20 2.40 30.57
N GLN A 34 -4.00 3.47 30.68
CA GLN A 34 -3.95 4.64 29.78
C GLN A 34 -3.11 5.77 30.37
N PHE A 35 -2.26 6.38 29.54
CA PHE A 35 -1.48 7.57 29.93
C PHE A 35 -1.74 8.75 28.99
N PRO A 36 -2.80 9.53 29.16
CA PRO A 36 -3.13 10.62 28.23
C PRO A 36 -2.10 11.76 28.19
N PHE A 37 -1.27 11.89 29.23
CA PHE A 37 -0.27 12.96 29.37
C PHE A 37 1.17 12.48 29.15
N GLY A 38 1.36 11.26 28.65
CA GLY A 38 2.70 10.67 28.53
C GLY A 38 3.15 9.92 29.78
N ARG A 39 4.22 9.15 29.63
CA ARG A 39 4.88 8.40 30.70
C ARG A 39 6.39 8.43 30.44
N ARG A 40 7.18 8.49 31.51
CA ARG A 40 8.65 8.38 31.42
C ARG A 40 9.12 6.99 31.00
N LEU A 41 8.37 5.95 31.39
CA LEU A 41 8.64 4.56 31.01
C LEU A 41 8.02 4.24 29.64
N PRO A 42 8.64 3.34 28.86
CA PRO A 42 8.07 2.89 27.60
C PRO A 42 6.65 2.34 27.75
N CYS A 43 5.81 2.60 26.75
CA CYS A 43 4.49 1.99 26.62
C CYS A 43 4.56 0.82 25.63
N ASP A 44 3.65 -0.14 25.76
CA ASP A 44 3.53 -1.24 24.80
C ASP A 44 2.97 -0.76 23.47
N ILE A 45 2.03 0.20 23.52
CA ILE A 45 1.35 0.79 22.37
C ILE A 45 1.36 2.31 22.48
N TYR A 46 1.78 2.96 21.40
CA TYR A 46 1.75 4.40 21.19
C TYR A 46 0.71 4.75 20.13
N TRP A 47 -0.27 5.57 20.50
CA TRP A 47 -1.34 6.01 19.62
C TRP A 47 -1.24 7.50 19.32
N HIS A 48 -0.63 7.82 18.18
CA HIS A 48 -0.45 9.17 17.65
C HIS A 48 -1.65 9.63 16.82
N GLY A 49 -1.81 10.95 16.75
CA GLY A 49 -2.86 11.59 15.97
C GLY A 49 -2.51 11.73 14.51
N VAL A 50 -1.35 12.32 14.22
CA VAL A 50 -1.07 12.90 12.90
C VAL A 50 0.16 12.28 12.24
N SER A 51 1.28 12.21 12.95
CA SER A 51 2.56 11.79 12.37
C SER A 51 3.26 10.69 13.17
N PHE A 52 4.10 9.92 12.47
CA PHE A 52 5.03 9.00 13.11
C PHE A 52 6.02 9.75 14.01
N HIS A 53 6.46 10.94 13.57
CA HIS A 53 7.45 11.76 14.28
C HIS A 53 6.88 12.64 15.40
N ASP A 54 5.60 12.47 15.76
CA ASP A 54 4.97 13.21 16.87
C ASP A 54 5.70 12.96 18.21
N SER A 55 6.46 11.86 18.35
CA SER A 55 7.27 11.55 19.53
C SER A 55 8.43 10.60 19.22
N ASN A 56 9.53 10.71 19.99
CA ASN A 56 10.67 9.79 19.88
C ASN A 56 10.31 8.43 20.49
N ILE A 57 10.02 7.44 19.63
CA ILE A 57 9.69 6.07 20.05
C ILE A 57 10.86 5.14 19.72
N PHE A 58 11.37 4.47 20.74
CA PHE A 58 12.50 3.53 20.60
C PHE A 58 12.09 2.05 20.75
N SER A 59 10.86 1.77 21.18
CA SER A 59 10.35 0.40 21.40
C SER A 59 8.82 0.34 21.38
N GLY A 60 8.24 -0.86 21.39
CA GLY A 60 6.79 -1.06 21.41
C GLY A 60 6.15 -1.02 20.02
N GLN A 61 4.85 -0.75 19.98
CA GLN A 61 4.05 -0.64 18.77
C GLN A 61 3.51 0.78 18.57
N VAL A 62 3.52 1.29 17.35
CA VAL A 62 3.00 2.63 17.02
C VAL A 62 1.95 2.56 15.92
N ASN A 63 0.88 3.35 16.06
CA ASN A 63 -0.26 3.36 15.13
C ASN A 63 -0.02 4.15 13.82
N LYS A 64 1.24 4.36 13.42
CA LYS A 64 1.64 5.09 12.19
C LYS A 64 2.79 4.36 11.51
N PHE A 65 2.76 4.32 10.17
CA PHE A 65 3.94 4.00 9.38
C PHE A 65 4.67 5.29 8.98
N PRO A 66 6.02 5.31 9.01
CA PRO A 66 6.79 6.37 8.38
C PRO A 66 6.42 6.51 6.90
N GLY A 67 6.27 7.75 6.42
CA GLY A 67 5.95 8.03 5.02
C GLY A 67 4.50 7.79 4.58
N MET A 68 3.58 7.35 5.47
CA MET A 68 2.21 7.03 5.07
C MET A 68 1.46 8.25 4.55
N THR A 69 1.53 9.38 5.26
CA THR A 69 0.85 10.62 4.86
C THR A 69 1.33 11.06 3.48
N GLU A 70 2.63 10.99 3.23
CA GLU A 70 3.30 11.35 1.98
C GLU A 70 2.89 10.42 0.84
N THR A 71 2.78 9.12 1.13
CA THR A 71 2.47 8.06 0.16
C THR A 71 1.02 8.10 -0.30
N VAL A 72 0.08 8.49 0.59
CA VAL A 72 -1.35 8.57 0.25
C VAL A 72 -1.80 9.95 -0.25
N ARG A 73 -0.89 10.94 -0.35
CA ARG A 73 -1.17 12.20 -1.06
C ARG A 73 -1.65 11.94 -2.47
N LYS A 74 -2.50 12.83 -3.00
CA LYS A 74 -3.23 12.59 -4.25
C LYS A 74 -2.28 12.37 -5.43
N ILE A 75 -1.20 13.13 -5.50
CA ILE A 75 -0.15 12.98 -6.53
C ILE A 75 0.56 11.65 -6.37
N THR A 76 1.08 11.33 -5.17
CA THR A 76 1.84 10.09 -4.94
C THR A 76 0.97 8.85 -5.16
N LEU A 77 -0.27 8.86 -4.67
CA LEU A 77 -1.26 7.81 -4.91
C LEU A 77 -1.55 7.65 -6.40
N SER A 78 -1.73 8.76 -7.13
CA SER A 78 -1.96 8.71 -8.58
C SER A 78 -0.77 8.14 -9.34
N ARG A 79 0.46 8.49 -8.95
CA ARG A 79 1.69 7.91 -9.53
C ARG A 79 1.76 6.40 -9.25
N ALA A 80 1.54 5.97 -8.01
CA ALA A 80 1.55 4.55 -7.65
C ALA A 80 0.48 3.74 -8.42
N MET A 81 -0.74 4.27 -8.52
CA MET A 81 -1.82 3.64 -9.28
C MET A 81 -1.52 3.58 -10.78
N ARG A 82 -0.90 4.63 -11.34
CA ARG A 82 -0.48 4.66 -12.76
C ARG A 82 0.59 3.61 -13.04
N THR A 83 1.65 3.54 -12.24
CA THR A 83 2.70 2.52 -12.37
C THR A 83 2.12 1.11 -12.34
N MET A 84 1.19 0.85 -11.44
CA MET A 84 0.52 -0.45 -11.36
C MET A 84 -0.42 -0.73 -12.54
N ARG A 85 -1.09 0.30 -13.07
CA ARG A 85 -1.91 0.20 -14.29
C ARG A 85 -1.06 -0.07 -15.53
N ASP A 86 0.11 0.54 -15.65
CA ASP A 86 0.99 0.30 -16.80
C ASP A 86 1.47 -1.16 -16.85
N LEU A 87 1.72 -1.75 -15.68
CA LEU A 87 2.04 -3.18 -15.56
C LEU A 87 0.81 -4.08 -15.74
N PHE A 88 -0.31 -3.72 -15.11
CA PHE A 88 -1.52 -4.54 -15.03
C PHE A 88 -2.80 -3.74 -15.33
N PRO A 89 -3.05 -3.39 -16.61
CA PRO A 89 -4.12 -2.45 -16.98
C PRO A 89 -5.52 -2.89 -16.53
N LEU A 90 -5.83 -4.18 -16.65
CA LEU A 90 -7.12 -4.75 -16.28
C LEU A 90 -7.30 -4.84 -14.76
N GLU A 91 -6.21 -5.04 -14.01
CA GLU A 91 -6.26 -5.23 -12.56
C GLU A 91 -6.45 -3.92 -11.80
N TYR A 92 -5.95 -2.80 -12.35
CA TYR A 92 -5.94 -1.45 -11.75
C TYR A 92 -6.88 -0.45 -12.45
N ASN A 93 -7.93 -0.94 -13.12
CA ASN A 93 -8.96 -0.10 -13.76
C ASN A 93 -10.03 0.45 -12.79
N PHE A 94 -9.81 0.29 -11.48
CA PHE A 94 -10.69 0.78 -10.40
C PHE A 94 -10.31 2.18 -9.90
N TYR A 95 -9.25 2.78 -10.43
CA TYR A 95 -8.87 4.17 -10.14
C TYR A 95 -9.16 5.01 -11.40
N PRO A 96 -9.74 6.23 -11.34
CA PRO A 96 -9.97 7.01 -12.55
C PRO A 96 -8.64 7.46 -13.19
N ARG A 97 -8.61 7.82 -14.48
CA ARG A 97 -7.41 8.43 -15.07
C ARG A 97 -7.14 9.78 -14.41
N SER A 98 -5.87 10.06 -14.18
CA SER A 98 -5.41 11.24 -13.46
C SER A 98 -4.17 11.82 -14.13
N TRP A 99 -4.05 13.14 -14.11
CA TRP A 99 -2.92 13.93 -14.57
C TRP A 99 -2.46 14.88 -13.45
N ILE A 100 -1.16 15.12 -13.36
CA ILE A 100 -0.52 15.89 -12.29
C ILE A 100 -0.19 17.28 -12.82
N LEU A 101 -0.68 18.31 -12.13
CA LEU A 101 -0.45 19.70 -12.49
C LEU A 101 0.60 20.35 -11.58
N PRO A 102 1.40 21.30 -12.11
CA PRO A 102 1.35 21.84 -13.48
C PRO A 102 2.09 21.00 -14.55
N GLU A 103 2.87 20.00 -14.17
CA GLU A 103 3.87 19.35 -15.03
C GLU A 103 3.27 18.60 -16.22
N GLU A 104 2.10 17.98 -16.04
CA GLU A 104 1.42 17.18 -17.07
C GLU A 104 0.28 17.95 -17.74
N LEU A 105 0.16 19.28 -17.53
CA LEU A 105 -0.85 20.10 -18.21
C LEU A 105 -0.78 19.97 -19.74
N PRO A 106 0.39 20.05 -20.40
CA PRO A 106 0.47 19.90 -21.85
C PRO A 106 0.02 18.52 -22.33
N LEU A 107 0.35 17.47 -21.55
CA LEU A 107 -0.05 16.09 -21.85
C LEU A 107 -1.57 15.93 -21.73
N PHE A 108 -2.16 16.45 -20.65
CA PHE A 108 -3.60 16.44 -20.44
C PHE A 108 -4.35 17.13 -21.57
N VAL A 109 -3.91 18.34 -21.97
CA VAL A 109 -4.53 19.10 -23.07
C VAL A 109 -4.45 18.32 -24.38
N ALA A 110 -3.28 17.76 -24.72
CA ALA A 110 -3.08 16.99 -25.94
C ALA A 110 -3.94 15.72 -25.99
N GLU A 111 -4.01 14.98 -24.88
CA GLU A 111 -4.79 13.74 -24.77
C GLU A 111 -6.30 14.01 -24.89
N VAL A 112 -6.80 15.04 -24.18
CA VAL A 112 -8.22 15.44 -24.28
C VAL A 112 -8.57 15.88 -25.70
N ARG A 113 -7.70 16.66 -26.35
CA ARG A 113 -7.90 17.08 -27.74
C ARG A 113 -7.99 15.86 -28.67
N THR A 114 -7.03 14.94 -28.58
CA THR A 114 -6.97 13.73 -29.41
C THR A 114 -8.23 12.86 -29.24
N MET A 115 -8.70 12.70 -28.00
CA MET A 115 -9.92 11.93 -27.72
C MET A 115 -11.19 12.63 -28.23
N LYS A 116 -11.27 13.97 -28.14
CA LYS A 116 -12.38 14.74 -28.71
C LYS A 116 -12.42 14.64 -30.24
N ASP A 117 -11.25 14.73 -30.88
CA ASP A 117 -11.12 14.60 -32.34
C ASP A 117 -11.53 13.19 -32.81
N SER A 118 -11.16 12.15 -32.04
CA SER A 118 -11.50 10.75 -32.36
C SER A 118 -12.96 10.40 -32.04
N ASN A 119 -13.58 11.07 -31.06
CA ASN A 119 -14.97 10.85 -30.67
C ASN A 119 -15.65 12.18 -30.27
N PRO A 120 -16.27 12.89 -31.23
CA PRO A 120 -16.94 14.16 -30.96
C PRO A 120 -18.10 14.08 -29.96
N SER A 121 -18.66 12.88 -29.74
CA SER A 121 -19.72 12.65 -28.75
C SER A 121 -19.20 12.54 -27.32
N TRP A 122 -17.88 12.39 -27.14
CA TRP A 122 -17.24 12.29 -25.84
C TRP A 122 -17.27 13.65 -25.12
N LYS A 123 -18.10 13.74 -24.09
CA LYS A 123 -18.27 14.94 -23.25
C LYS A 123 -17.76 14.66 -21.84
N PRO A 124 -16.44 14.60 -21.62
CA PRO A 124 -15.89 14.28 -20.32
C PRO A 124 -16.20 15.38 -19.30
N THR A 125 -16.15 15.00 -18.03
CA THR A 125 -16.07 15.93 -16.91
C THR A 125 -14.86 15.51 -16.10
N PHE A 126 -14.09 16.49 -15.63
CA PHE A 126 -12.94 16.24 -14.77
C PHE A 126 -13.15 16.94 -13.43
N ILE A 127 -12.49 16.41 -12.41
CA ILE A 127 -12.42 16.97 -11.07
C ILE A 127 -10.99 17.36 -10.78
N VAL A 128 -10.79 18.63 -10.40
CA VAL A 128 -9.49 19.16 -10.00
C VAL A 128 -9.40 19.11 -8.49
N LYS A 129 -8.34 18.51 -7.97
CA LYS A 129 -8.13 18.29 -6.53
C LYS A 129 -6.73 18.79 -6.13
N PRO A 130 -6.61 19.78 -5.24
CA PRO A 130 -5.31 20.20 -4.71
C PRO A 130 -4.62 19.05 -3.95
N ASP A 131 -3.31 18.90 -4.08
CA ASP A 131 -2.58 17.78 -3.46
C ASP A 131 -2.63 17.85 -1.93
N GLY A 132 -2.32 19.03 -1.37
CA GLY A 132 -2.36 19.31 0.07
C GLY A 132 -3.73 19.70 0.63
N GLY A 133 -4.79 19.73 -0.19
CA GLY A 133 -6.14 20.07 0.27
C GLY A 133 -6.80 18.94 1.04
N CYS A 134 -7.58 19.28 2.07
CA CYS A 134 -8.44 18.36 2.81
C CYS A 134 -9.90 18.88 2.81
N GLN A 135 -10.85 18.06 3.28
CA GLN A 135 -12.24 18.48 3.55
C GLN A 135 -13.06 19.00 2.34
N GLY A 136 -12.55 18.85 1.12
CA GLY A 136 -13.21 19.34 -0.10
C GLY A 136 -12.75 20.72 -0.54
N ASP A 137 -11.85 21.36 0.21
CA ASP A 137 -11.37 22.71 -0.12
C ASP A 137 -10.55 22.74 -1.42
N GLY A 138 -10.82 23.75 -2.24
CA GLY A 138 -10.23 23.93 -3.56
C GLY A 138 -10.60 22.88 -4.62
N ILE A 139 -11.56 21.98 -4.34
CA ILE A 139 -12.06 21.01 -5.33
C ILE A 139 -13.10 21.66 -6.24
N TYR A 140 -12.95 21.48 -7.55
CA TYR A 140 -13.93 21.96 -8.53
C TYR A 140 -14.00 21.04 -9.75
N LEU A 141 -15.09 21.16 -10.51
CA LEU A 141 -15.29 20.42 -11.75
C LEU A 141 -15.00 21.29 -12.97
N ILE A 142 -14.50 20.67 -14.03
CA ILE A 142 -14.25 21.29 -15.34
C ILE A 142 -14.75 20.40 -16.48
N LYS A 143 -15.06 20.99 -17.64
CA LYS A 143 -15.40 20.25 -18.86
C LYS A 143 -14.37 20.42 -19.96
N ASP A 144 -13.59 21.50 -19.92
CA ASP A 144 -12.48 21.73 -20.82
C ASP A 144 -11.18 22.00 -20.06
N PRO A 145 -10.00 21.56 -20.58
CA PRO A 145 -8.71 21.97 -20.04
C PRO A 145 -8.53 23.48 -19.91
N SER A 146 -9.18 24.30 -20.75
CA SER A 146 -9.15 25.76 -20.65
C SER A 146 -9.80 26.30 -19.36
N ASP A 147 -10.68 25.53 -18.74
CA ASP A 147 -11.39 25.93 -17.51
C ASP A 147 -10.50 25.82 -16.26
N ILE A 148 -9.27 25.31 -16.40
CA ILE A 148 -8.32 25.20 -15.29
C ILE A 148 -7.98 26.61 -14.79
N ARG A 149 -8.26 26.85 -13.50
CA ARG A 149 -8.02 28.14 -12.85
C ARG A 149 -6.52 28.33 -12.59
N LEU A 150 -5.81 28.86 -13.59
CA LEU A 150 -4.36 29.13 -13.51
C LEU A 150 -4.03 30.37 -12.66
N THR A 151 -5.03 31.18 -12.28
CA THR A 151 -4.85 32.38 -11.45
C THR A 151 -4.44 32.03 -10.02
N GLY A 152 -3.15 32.26 -9.70
CA GLY A 152 -2.56 32.30 -8.35
C GLY A 152 -2.36 30.97 -7.59
N SER A 153 -3.21 29.97 -7.83
CA SER A 153 -3.25 28.74 -7.00
C SER A 153 -2.51 27.53 -7.58
N ILE A 154 -2.48 27.33 -8.90
CA ILE A 154 -1.86 26.13 -9.52
C ILE A 154 -0.37 26.33 -9.81
N GLN A 155 0.07 27.56 -10.12
CA GLN A 155 1.50 27.88 -10.19
C GLN A 155 2.18 27.83 -8.81
N SER A 156 1.42 27.88 -7.70
CA SER A 156 1.94 27.81 -6.32
C SER A 156 1.58 26.52 -5.57
N ARG A 157 0.60 25.72 -6.02
CA ARG A 157 0.17 24.47 -5.36
C ARG A 157 -0.11 23.36 -6.39
N PRO A 158 0.62 22.24 -6.33
CA PRO A 158 0.37 21.07 -7.16
C PRO A 158 -1.05 20.51 -6.98
N ALA A 159 -1.60 19.97 -8.06
CA ALA A 159 -2.95 19.41 -8.08
C ALA A 159 -3.03 18.16 -8.95
N VAL A 160 -4.10 17.39 -8.77
CA VAL A 160 -4.47 16.28 -9.65
C VAL A 160 -5.75 16.65 -10.39
N VAL A 161 -5.70 16.61 -11.71
CA VAL A 161 -6.90 16.54 -12.55
C VAL A 161 -7.24 15.09 -12.73
N GLN A 162 -8.48 14.70 -12.45
CA GLN A 162 -8.92 13.32 -12.52
C GLN A 162 -10.24 13.21 -13.26
N GLU A 163 -10.48 12.13 -13.98
CA GLU A 163 -11.79 11.85 -14.58
C GLU A 163 -12.88 11.78 -13.50
N TYR A 164 -13.96 12.50 -13.73
CA TYR A 164 -15.11 12.50 -12.83
C TYR A 164 -16.05 11.33 -13.16
N ILE A 165 -16.51 10.64 -12.12
CA ILE A 165 -17.48 9.54 -12.27
C ILE A 165 -18.89 10.13 -12.39
N CYS A 166 -19.38 10.25 -13.62
CA CYS A 166 -20.70 10.84 -13.93
C CYS A 166 -21.90 9.93 -13.62
N LYS A 167 -21.69 8.61 -13.49
CA LYS A 167 -22.77 7.63 -13.27
C LYS A 167 -22.57 6.86 -11.96
N PRO A 168 -22.57 7.55 -10.81
CA PRO A 168 -22.51 6.88 -9.51
C PRO A 168 -23.79 6.09 -9.25
N LEU A 169 -23.70 5.08 -8.39
CA LEU A 169 -24.87 4.50 -7.74
C LEU A 169 -25.53 5.57 -6.87
N LEU A 170 -26.85 5.70 -6.98
CA LEU A 170 -27.64 6.63 -6.20
C LEU A 170 -28.52 5.87 -5.22
N VAL A 171 -28.65 6.41 -4.01
CA VAL A 171 -29.60 5.96 -3.01
C VAL A 171 -30.43 7.17 -2.61
N ASP A 172 -31.76 7.05 -2.74
CA ASP A 172 -32.68 8.18 -2.52
C ASP A 172 -32.39 9.39 -3.42
N LYS A 173 -31.93 9.14 -4.67
CA LYS A 173 -31.45 10.13 -5.65
C LYS A 173 -30.19 10.90 -5.23
N LEU A 174 -29.59 10.56 -4.08
CA LEU A 174 -28.39 11.21 -3.58
C LEU A 174 -27.14 10.41 -3.97
N LYS A 175 -26.08 11.14 -4.33
CA LYS A 175 -24.73 10.59 -4.46
C LYS A 175 -24.17 10.30 -3.07
N PHE A 176 -23.42 9.22 -2.93
CA PHE A 176 -22.74 8.89 -1.69
C PHE A 176 -21.40 8.23 -1.96
N ASP A 177 -20.50 8.28 -0.99
CA ASP A 177 -19.29 7.46 -0.96
C ASP A 177 -19.25 6.59 0.29
N ILE A 178 -18.35 5.62 0.28
CA ILE A 178 -18.12 4.66 1.36
C ILE A 178 -16.76 4.95 1.97
N ARG A 179 -16.75 5.34 3.24
CA ARG A 179 -15.58 5.35 4.11
C ARG A 179 -15.42 3.96 4.73
N LEU A 180 -14.49 3.18 4.20
CA LEU A 180 -14.13 1.85 4.70
C LEU A 180 -12.85 1.93 5.55
N TYR A 181 -12.83 1.26 6.70
CA TYR A 181 -11.66 1.23 7.57
C TYR A 181 -10.80 -0.01 7.28
N VAL A 182 -9.51 0.21 7.07
CA VAL A 182 -8.52 -0.83 6.76
C VAL A 182 -7.38 -0.73 7.74
N LEU A 183 -7.05 -1.82 8.43
CA LEU A 183 -5.87 -1.91 9.28
C LEU A 183 -4.73 -2.56 8.48
N LEU A 184 -3.68 -1.78 8.23
CA LEU A 184 -2.38 -2.28 7.80
C LEU A 184 -1.60 -2.64 9.07
N LYS A 185 -1.43 -3.94 9.34
CA LYS A 185 -0.80 -4.39 10.59
C LYS A 185 0.71 -4.58 10.47
N SER A 186 1.19 -4.90 9.27
CA SER A 186 2.61 -5.15 9.00
C SER A 186 2.90 -5.00 7.50
N LEU A 187 4.12 -4.56 7.17
CA LEU A 187 4.65 -4.53 5.80
C LEU A 187 5.44 -5.80 5.44
N GLU A 188 5.99 -6.50 6.43
CA GLU A 188 6.79 -7.71 6.23
C GLU A 188 6.65 -8.68 7.43
N PRO A 189 5.93 -9.82 7.29
CA PRO A 189 5.06 -10.13 6.15
C PRO A 189 3.92 -9.11 6.03
N LEU A 190 3.47 -8.86 4.81
CA LEU A 190 2.33 -7.96 4.57
C LEU A 190 1.07 -8.51 5.26
N GLU A 191 0.40 -7.69 6.08
CA GLU A 191 -0.82 -8.07 6.79
C GLU A 191 -1.89 -6.98 6.66
N ILE A 192 -3.03 -7.32 6.04
CA ILE A 192 -4.12 -6.39 5.75
C ILE A 192 -5.42 -6.93 6.35
N TYR A 193 -6.12 -6.08 7.10
CA TYR A 193 -7.43 -6.37 7.68
C TYR A 193 -8.44 -5.32 7.23
N ILE A 194 -9.66 -5.76 6.90
CA ILE A 194 -10.74 -4.87 6.47
C ILE A 194 -11.87 -4.94 7.50
N ALA A 195 -12.42 -3.79 7.88
CA ALA A 195 -13.61 -3.73 8.72
C ALA A 195 -14.83 -4.29 7.98
N LYS A 196 -15.64 -5.12 8.65
CA LYS A 196 -16.91 -5.66 8.12
C LYS A 196 -17.93 -4.60 7.72
N ASP A 197 -17.78 -3.37 8.23
CA ASP A 197 -18.70 -2.27 7.99
C ASP A 197 -17.91 -0.97 7.83
N GLY A 198 -18.58 0.06 7.33
CA GLY A 198 -18.04 1.39 7.09
C GLY A 198 -19.13 2.46 7.19
N LEU A 199 -18.78 3.69 6.84
CA LEU A 199 -19.72 4.81 6.82
C LEU A 199 -20.05 5.17 5.37
N SER A 200 -21.32 5.21 5.03
CA SER A 200 -21.81 5.78 3.76
C SER A 200 -22.16 7.24 3.99
N ARG A 201 -21.48 8.16 3.29
CA ARG A 201 -21.65 9.62 3.44
C ARG A 201 -22.36 10.17 2.22
N PHE A 202 -23.49 10.82 2.45
CA PHE A 202 -24.37 11.29 1.40
C PHE A 202 -24.15 12.78 1.11
N CYS A 203 -24.25 13.13 -0.16
CA CYS A 203 -24.59 14.47 -0.60
C CYS A 203 -25.95 14.88 -0.04
N THR A 204 -26.19 16.18 0.11
CA THR A 204 -27.47 16.71 0.63
C THR A 204 -28.42 17.17 -0.46
N GLU A 205 -27.96 17.26 -1.71
CA GLU A 205 -28.78 17.60 -2.88
C GLU A 205 -28.93 16.42 -3.85
N PRO A 206 -30.10 16.25 -4.50
CA PRO A 206 -30.32 15.24 -5.52
C PRO A 206 -29.29 15.32 -6.66
N TYR A 207 -28.70 14.18 -7.00
CA TYR A 207 -27.68 14.11 -8.02
C TYR A 207 -28.26 14.34 -9.42
N GLN A 208 -27.58 15.18 -10.19
CA GLN A 208 -27.75 15.30 -11.63
C GLN A 208 -26.39 15.11 -12.31
N GLU A 209 -26.37 14.56 -13.52
CA GLU A 209 -25.11 14.43 -14.27
C GLU A 209 -24.49 15.83 -14.51
N PRO A 210 -23.16 15.98 -14.50
CA PRO A 210 -22.53 17.29 -14.63
C PRO A 210 -22.84 17.98 -15.97
N THR A 211 -23.26 19.23 -15.90
CA THR A 211 -23.51 20.18 -16.99
C THR A 211 -22.89 21.53 -16.61
N LEU A 212 -22.66 22.42 -17.58
CA LEU A 212 -22.14 23.76 -17.28
C LEU A 212 -22.99 24.53 -16.26
N LYS A 213 -24.29 24.19 -16.16
CA LYS A 213 -25.24 24.82 -15.23
C LYS A 213 -25.11 24.33 -13.79
N ASN A 214 -24.53 23.16 -13.53
CA ASN A 214 -24.48 22.57 -12.19
C ASN A 214 -23.06 22.25 -11.68
N LEU A 215 -21.99 22.49 -12.44
CA LEU A 215 -20.60 22.20 -11.98
C LEU A 215 -20.25 22.85 -10.63
N HIS A 216 -20.82 24.02 -10.35
CA HIS A 216 -20.60 24.78 -9.12
C HIS A 216 -21.46 24.29 -7.93
N GLN A 217 -22.43 23.39 -8.16
CA GLN A 217 -23.34 22.88 -7.13
C GLN A 217 -22.65 21.76 -6.34
N VAL A 218 -21.77 22.17 -5.41
CA VAL A 218 -20.91 21.25 -4.66
C VAL A 218 -21.69 20.23 -3.82
N PHE A 219 -22.86 20.58 -3.28
CA PHE A 219 -23.67 19.71 -2.41
C PHE A 219 -24.27 18.48 -3.11
N MET A 220 -24.36 18.45 -4.45
CA MET A 220 -24.75 17.24 -5.19
C MET A 220 -23.54 16.45 -5.71
N HIS A 221 -22.37 17.06 -5.80
CA HIS A 221 -21.20 16.46 -6.45
C HIS A 221 -20.13 15.98 -5.47
N LEU A 222 -20.02 16.58 -4.28
CA LEU A 222 -19.01 16.29 -3.26
C LEU A 222 -19.67 15.68 -2.02
N THR A 223 -19.18 14.52 -1.60
CA THR A 223 -19.71 13.70 -0.49
C THR A 223 -19.04 14.00 0.86
N ASN A 224 -18.13 14.98 0.89
CA ASN A 224 -17.37 15.33 2.08
C ASN A 224 -18.32 15.75 3.22
N TYR A 225 -18.19 15.08 4.37
CA TYR A 225 -19.00 15.38 5.55
C TYR A 225 -18.82 16.84 6.01
N SER A 226 -17.59 17.34 6.03
CA SER A 226 -17.24 18.73 6.39
C SER A 226 -17.94 19.77 5.54
N LEU A 227 -18.26 19.45 4.29
CA LEU A 227 -19.02 20.33 3.42
C LEU A 227 -20.53 20.19 3.72
N ASN A 228 -21.02 18.95 3.66
CA ASN A 228 -22.46 18.68 3.70
C ASN A 228 -23.09 18.96 5.06
N ILE A 229 -22.35 18.90 6.17
CA ILE A 229 -22.88 19.21 7.51
C ILE A 229 -23.43 20.64 7.62
N HIS A 230 -22.88 21.58 6.83
CA HIS A 230 -23.33 22.98 6.81
C HIS A 230 -24.50 23.22 5.85
N SER A 231 -24.98 22.19 5.15
CA SER A 231 -26.18 22.29 4.33
C SER A 231 -27.43 22.24 5.21
N GLY A 232 -28.40 23.12 4.96
CA GLY A 232 -29.71 23.06 5.62
C GLY A 232 -30.46 21.74 5.38
N ASN A 233 -30.05 20.96 4.37
CA ASN A 233 -30.62 19.66 4.03
C ASN A 233 -29.87 18.48 4.69
N PHE A 234 -28.91 18.74 5.58
CA PHE A 234 -28.21 17.67 6.29
C PHE A 234 -29.07 17.06 7.38
N ILE A 235 -29.30 15.75 7.32
CA ILE A 235 -30.16 15.05 8.28
C ILE A 235 -29.28 14.22 9.21
N HIS A 236 -29.16 14.68 10.46
CA HIS A 236 -28.69 13.87 11.57
C HIS A 236 -29.79 12.85 11.93
N SER A 237 -29.42 11.57 12.04
CA SER A 237 -30.35 10.50 12.40
C SER A 237 -29.85 9.74 13.60
N ALA A 238 -30.77 9.40 14.51
CA ALA A 238 -30.52 8.45 15.59
C ALA A 238 -30.45 7.00 15.09
N SER A 239 -30.89 6.72 13.87
CA SER A 239 -30.89 5.39 13.25
C SER A 239 -29.65 5.17 12.38
N ALA A 240 -29.12 3.94 12.43
CA ALA A 240 -27.98 3.52 11.62
C ALA A 240 -28.25 3.44 10.09
N ASN A 241 -29.52 3.57 9.69
CA ASN A 241 -30.01 3.26 8.35
C ASN A 241 -30.62 4.47 7.61
N THR A 242 -30.74 5.63 8.26
CA THR A 242 -31.37 6.83 7.69
C THR A 242 -30.49 8.07 7.89
N GLY A 243 -30.86 9.21 7.32
CA GLY A 243 -30.09 10.45 7.37
C GLY A 243 -28.96 10.51 6.34
N SER A 244 -28.11 11.55 6.47
CA SER A 244 -27.02 11.86 5.53
C SER A 244 -25.72 11.09 5.82
N LYS A 245 -25.70 10.28 6.89
CA LYS A 245 -24.63 9.34 7.25
C LYS A 245 -25.24 8.02 7.69
N ARG A 246 -24.91 6.93 7.01
CA ARG A 246 -25.49 5.59 7.25
C ARG A 246 -24.39 4.54 7.37
N THR A 247 -24.69 3.40 7.98
CA THR A 247 -23.78 2.24 7.94
C THR A 247 -23.71 1.66 6.52
N PHE A 248 -22.55 1.17 6.09
CA PHE A 248 -22.45 0.53 4.77
C PHE A 248 -23.24 -0.79 4.72
N SER A 249 -23.30 -1.52 5.83
CA SER A 249 -24.17 -2.70 5.98
C SER A 249 -25.65 -2.40 5.67
N SER A 250 -26.17 -1.22 6.04
CA SER A 250 -27.53 -0.81 5.67
C SER A 250 -27.72 -0.66 4.16
N ILE A 251 -26.72 -0.12 3.46
CA ILE A 251 -26.73 0.03 2.00
C ILE A 251 -26.67 -1.34 1.33
N LEU A 252 -25.79 -2.24 1.80
CA LEU A 252 -25.71 -3.61 1.31
C LEU A 252 -27.04 -4.36 1.49
N CYS A 253 -27.70 -4.24 2.64
CA CYS A 253 -29.02 -4.83 2.87
C CYS A 253 -30.05 -4.36 1.84
N ARG A 254 -30.10 -3.04 1.58
CA ARG A 254 -30.98 -2.44 0.57
C ARG A 254 -30.66 -2.86 -0.87
N LEU A 255 -29.37 -3.07 -1.18
CA LEU A 255 -28.96 -3.58 -2.49
C LEU A 255 -29.36 -5.04 -2.65
N SER A 256 -29.14 -5.85 -1.62
CA SER A 256 -29.52 -7.27 -1.61
C SER A 256 -31.03 -7.46 -1.76
N SER A 257 -31.86 -6.63 -1.10
CA SER A 257 -33.32 -6.69 -1.25
C SER A 257 -33.82 -6.29 -2.65
N ARG A 258 -32.96 -5.65 -3.45
CA ARG A 258 -33.20 -5.32 -4.86
C ARG A 258 -32.55 -6.30 -5.83
N GLY A 259 -32.05 -7.44 -5.34
CA GLY A 259 -31.47 -8.51 -6.15
C GLY A 259 -30.00 -8.31 -6.55
N ALA A 260 -29.29 -7.34 -5.96
CA ALA A 260 -27.86 -7.15 -6.23
C ALA A 260 -27.00 -8.25 -5.59
N ASP A 261 -25.95 -8.69 -6.28
CA ASP A 261 -24.96 -9.61 -5.73
C ASP A 261 -23.98 -8.86 -4.79
N VAL A 262 -24.38 -8.74 -3.53
CA VAL A 262 -23.57 -8.11 -2.47
C VAL A 262 -22.30 -8.88 -2.14
N LYS A 263 -22.26 -10.20 -2.39
CA LYS A 263 -21.06 -11.03 -2.14
C LYS A 263 -19.99 -10.70 -3.16
N LYS A 264 -20.36 -10.62 -4.45
CA LYS A 264 -19.47 -10.17 -5.51
C LYS A 264 -18.99 -8.73 -5.25
N LEU A 265 -19.89 -7.81 -4.94
CA LEU A 265 -19.54 -6.43 -4.61
C LEU A 265 -18.50 -6.36 -3.49
N TRP A 266 -18.70 -7.11 -2.40
CA TRP A 266 -17.76 -7.16 -1.30
C TRP A 266 -16.40 -7.76 -1.70
N SER A 267 -16.40 -8.81 -2.55
CA SER A 267 -15.19 -9.38 -3.13
C SER A 267 -14.41 -8.36 -3.98
N ASP A 268 -15.13 -7.58 -4.81
CA ASP A 268 -14.55 -6.53 -5.64
C ASP A 268 -13.93 -5.41 -4.78
N ILE A 269 -14.57 -5.03 -3.67
CA ILE A 269 -14.04 -4.08 -2.67
C ILE A 269 -12.79 -4.63 -1.98
N ILE A 270 -12.79 -5.91 -1.55
CA ILE A 270 -11.60 -6.54 -0.96
C ILE A 270 -10.42 -6.51 -1.93
N SER A 271 -10.67 -6.89 -3.20
CA SER A 271 -9.66 -6.85 -4.26
C SER A 271 -9.11 -5.44 -4.45
N LEU A 272 -9.96 -4.42 -4.53
CA LEU A 272 -9.57 -3.01 -4.64
C LEU A 272 -8.65 -2.58 -3.49
N VAL A 273 -9.01 -2.91 -2.24
CA VAL A 273 -8.19 -2.57 -1.06
C VAL A 273 -6.83 -3.27 -1.11
N ILE A 274 -6.78 -4.58 -1.36
CA ILE A 274 -5.51 -5.33 -1.42
C ILE A 274 -4.59 -4.75 -2.50
N LYS A 275 -5.12 -4.55 -3.71
CA LYS A 275 -4.35 -4.01 -4.85
C LYS A 275 -3.83 -2.60 -4.57
N THR A 276 -4.62 -1.78 -3.88
CA THR A 276 -4.22 -0.44 -3.45
C THR A 276 -3.06 -0.50 -2.46
N ILE A 277 -3.15 -1.33 -1.42
CA ILE A 277 -2.05 -1.47 -0.45
C ILE A 277 -0.79 -2.04 -1.11
N ILE A 278 -0.92 -2.99 -2.05
CA ILE A 278 0.22 -3.51 -2.83
C ILE A 278 0.90 -2.37 -3.63
N ALA A 279 0.14 -1.42 -4.18
CA ALA A 279 0.69 -0.28 -4.89
C ALA A 279 1.47 0.70 -3.98
N LEU A 280 1.05 0.84 -2.70
CA LEU A 280 1.66 1.75 -1.73
C LEU A 280 2.85 1.12 -0.98
N THR A 281 2.85 -0.21 -0.83
CA THR A 281 3.86 -0.97 -0.07
C THR A 281 5.32 -0.65 -0.46
N PRO A 282 5.69 -0.54 -1.76
CA PRO A 282 7.08 -0.31 -2.15
C PRO A 282 7.65 1.00 -1.58
N GLU A 283 6.90 2.09 -1.69
CA GLU A 283 7.30 3.41 -1.19
C GLU A 283 7.38 3.42 0.34
N LEU A 284 6.37 2.84 1.00
CA LEU A 284 6.34 2.73 2.46
C LEU A 284 7.54 1.95 3.00
N LYS A 285 7.99 0.89 2.30
CA LYS A 285 9.19 0.14 2.71
C LYS A 285 10.46 0.98 2.64
N VAL A 286 10.57 1.92 1.70
CA VAL A 286 11.71 2.84 1.61
C VAL A 286 11.71 3.80 2.80
N TYR A 287 10.58 4.44 3.11
CA TYR A 287 10.45 5.28 4.30
C TYR A 287 10.70 4.48 5.59
N TYR A 288 10.06 3.32 5.71
CA TYR A 288 10.23 2.44 6.87
C TYR A 288 11.69 2.07 7.11
N GLN A 289 12.44 1.69 6.07
CA GLN A 289 13.86 1.33 6.19
C GLN A 289 14.75 2.55 6.51
N SER A 290 14.34 3.75 6.08
CA SER A 290 15.04 5.00 6.38
C SER A 290 14.94 5.33 7.87
N ASP A 291 13.72 5.30 8.42
CA ASP A 291 13.44 5.67 9.81
C ASP A 291 13.68 4.53 10.81
N ILE A 292 13.43 3.29 10.40
CA ILE A 292 13.57 2.08 11.23
C ILE A 292 14.45 1.05 10.48
N PRO A 293 15.79 1.25 10.46
CA PRO A 293 16.68 0.36 9.74
C PRO A 293 16.70 -1.05 10.31
N ALA A 294 16.70 -2.06 9.43
CA ALA A 294 16.82 -3.47 9.82
C ALA A 294 18.02 -3.72 10.75
N GLY A 295 17.80 -4.50 11.81
CA GLY A 295 18.82 -4.88 12.79
C GLY A 295 19.08 -3.84 13.89
N LYS A 296 18.39 -2.70 13.90
CA LYS A 296 18.37 -1.77 15.04
C LYS A 296 17.10 -1.95 15.88
N PRO A 297 17.16 -1.74 17.22
CA PRO A 297 15.97 -1.61 18.03
C PRO A 297 15.10 -0.46 17.51
N GLY A 298 13.82 -0.71 17.31
CA GLY A 298 12.86 0.29 16.87
C GLY A 298 11.43 -0.21 17.07
N PRO A 299 10.43 0.69 16.99
CA PRO A 299 9.05 0.30 17.13
C PRO A 299 8.58 -0.55 15.95
N THR A 300 7.55 -1.34 16.19
CA THR A 300 6.78 -1.96 15.10
C THR A 300 5.57 -1.09 14.78
N CYS A 301 5.19 -1.01 13.51
CA CYS A 301 4.15 -0.10 13.06
C CYS A 301 2.88 -0.87 12.68
N PHE A 302 1.73 -0.28 12.98
CA PHE A 302 0.43 -0.64 12.44
C PHE A 302 -0.31 0.65 12.10
N GLN A 303 -1.32 0.67 11.23
CA GLN A 303 -2.05 1.91 10.96
C GLN A 303 -3.45 1.63 10.44
N ILE A 304 -4.42 2.40 10.96
CA ILE A 304 -5.79 2.41 10.42
C ILE A 304 -5.87 3.47 9.32
N LEU A 305 -6.29 3.05 8.15
CA LEU A 305 -6.49 3.86 6.96
C LEU A 305 -7.99 3.98 6.67
N GLY A 306 -8.40 5.14 6.16
CA GLY A 306 -9.76 5.37 5.65
C GLY A 306 -9.78 5.33 4.13
N PHE A 307 -10.39 4.32 3.55
CA PHE A 307 -10.57 4.22 2.11
C PHE A 307 -11.88 4.89 1.71
N ASP A 308 -11.81 5.78 0.72
CA ASP A 308 -12.98 6.45 0.16
C ASP A 308 -13.30 5.79 -1.18
N ILE A 309 -14.40 5.06 -1.21
CA ILE A 309 -14.82 4.23 -2.34
C ILE A 309 -16.15 4.74 -2.86
N LEU A 310 -16.25 4.93 -4.17
CA LEU A 310 -17.50 5.24 -4.86
C LEU A 310 -17.99 3.98 -5.57
N LEU A 311 -19.30 3.69 -5.49
CA LEU A 311 -19.92 2.68 -6.33
C LEU A 311 -20.46 3.34 -7.59
N MET A 312 -20.13 2.77 -8.74
CA MET A 312 -20.75 3.13 -10.02
C MET A 312 -22.16 2.53 -10.13
N LYS A 313 -22.97 3.01 -11.08
CA LYS A 313 -24.34 2.51 -11.31
C LYS A 313 -24.41 1.00 -11.58
N ASP A 314 -23.35 0.43 -12.16
CA ASP A 314 -23.16 -1.00 -12.40
C ASP A 314 -22.58 -1.77 -11.20
N LEU A 315 -22.53 -1.13 -10.02
CA LEU A 315 -21.95 -1.63 -8.78
C LEU A 315 -20.43 -1.85 -8.82
N LYS A 316 -19.73 -1.36 -9.84
CA LYS A 316 -18.27 -1.41 -9.85
C LYS A 316 -17.70 -0.45 -8.77
N PRO A 317 -16.85 -0.93 -7.84
CA PRO A 317 -16.20 -0.05 -6.87
C PRO A 317 -15.03 0.70 -7.51
N VAL A 318 -14.93 1.99 -7.21
CA VAL A 318 -13.89 2.91 -7.66
C VAL A 318 -13.23 3.57 -6.46
N LEU A 319 -11.90 3.60 -6.42
CA LEU A 319 -11.14 4.27 -5.38
C LEU A 319 -11.11 5.77 -5.66
N LEU A 320 -11.48 6.59 -4.66
CA LEU A 320 -11.38 8.05 -4.71
C LEU A 320 -10.10 8.56 -4.05
N GLU A 321 -9.82 8.10 -2.83
CA GLU A 321 -8.66 8.49 -2.03
C GLU A 321 -8.40 7.49 -0.89
N VAL A 322 -7.20 7.57 -0.30
CA VAL A 322 -6.84 6.87 0.93
C VAL A 322 -6.42 7.91 1.96
N ASN A 323 -7.06 7.87 3.13
CA ASN A 323 -6.81 8.77 4.23
C ASN A 323 -5.89 8.10 5.26
N ALA A 324 -4.69 8.66 5.47
CA ALA A 324 -3.74 8.17 6.48
C ALA A 324 -4.23 8.40 7.92
N ASN A 325 -5.07 9.42 8.11
CA ASN A 325 -5.56 9.89 9.41
C ASN A 325 -7.10 10.03 9.37
N PRO A 326 -7.86 8.94 9.20
CA PRO A 326 -9.31 9.04 9.17
C PRO A 326 -9.81 9.53 10.54
N SER A 327 -10.79 10.45 10.55
CA SER A 327 -11.40 10.91 11.81
C SER A 327 -12.00 9.73 12.58
N MET A 328 -11.58 9.60 13.83
CA MET A 328 -12.09 8.63 14.80
C MET A 328 -13.04 9.26 15.81
N ARG A 329 -13.46 10.52 15.64
CA ARG A 329 -14.46 11.12 16.52
C ARG A 329 -15.80 10.42 16.36
N ILE A 330 -16.50 10.20 17.47
CA ILE A 330 -17.84 9.58 17.50
C ILE A 330 -18.94 10.59 17.82
N GLU A 331 -18.58 11.85 18.04
CA GLU A 331 -19.49 12.95 18.30
C GLU A 331 -19.51 13.90 17.10
N HIS A 332 -20.55 14.73 17.06
CA HIS A 332 -20.66 15.86 16.16
C HIS A 332 -21.10 17.10 16.93
N GLU A 333 -20.70 18.26 16.43
CA GLU A 333 -21.16 19.53 16.97
C GLU A 333 -22.61 19.77 16.50
N GLN A 334 -23.49 20.06 17.44
CA GLN A 334 -24.87 20.45 17.23
C GLN A 334 -25.07 21.84 17.82
N GLU A 335 -25.60 22.76 17.03
CA GLU A 335 -25.98 24.08 17.51
C GLU A 335 -27.32 23.98 18.26
N LEU A 336 -27.32 24.35 19.55
CA LEU A 336 -28.52 24.36 20.38
C LEU A 336 -29.25 25.70 20.29
N SER A 337 -28.48 26.78 20.22
CA SER A 337 -28.92 28.16 20.06
C SER A 337 -27.82 28.96 19.34
N PRO A 338 -28.13 30.10 18.71
CA PRO A 338 -27.14 30.88 17.95
C PRO A 338 -25.81 31.06 18.70
N GLY A 339 -24.74 30.46 18.18
CA GLY A 339 -23.38 30.54 18.76
C GLY A 339 -23.07 29.59 19.93
N VAL A 340 -24.00 28.72 20.33
CA VAL A 340 -23.82 27.72 21.39
C VAL A 340 -23.85 26.32 20.79
N PHE A 341 -22.72 25.63 20.86
CA PHE A 341 -22.53 24.29 20.30
C PHE A 341 -22.31 23.26 21.40
N GLU A 342 -22.93 22.10 21.24
CA GLU A 342 -22.70 20.93 22.08
C GLU A 342 -22.18 19.75 21.23
N ASN A 343 -21.30 18.93 21.81
CA ASN A 343 -20.87 17.69 21.18
C ASN A 343 -21.84 16.57 21.54
N VAL A 344 -22.59 16.09 20.56
CA VAL A 344 -23.57 15.02 20.74
C VAL A 344 -23.10 13.71 20.08
N PRO A 345 -23.32 12.54 20.71
CA PRO A 345 -22.93 11.25 20.14
C PRO A 345 -23.60 10.97 18.79
N SER A 346 -22.85 10.36 17.87
CA SER A 346 -23.35 9.83 16.60
C SER A 346 -23.42 8.31 16.69
N PRO A 347 -24.62 7.70 16.78
CA PRO A 347 -24.77 6.25 16.93
C PRO A 347 -24.13 5.45 15.79
N VAL A 348 -24.14 5.99 14.57
CA VAL A 348 -23.51 5.39 13.39
C VAL A 348 -21.99 5.36 13.54
N ASP A 349 -21.39 6.48 13.95
CA ASP A 349 -19.95 6.60 14.12
C ASP A 349 -19.47 5.73 15.28
N GLU A 350 -20.18 5.73 16.41
CA GLU A 350 -19.87 4.90 17.58
C GLU A 350 -19.86 3.41 17.22
N LYS A 351 -20.95 2.93 16.60
CA LYS A 351 -21.10 1.52 16.21
C LYS A 351 -19.93 1.02 15.35
N VAL A 352 -19.46 1.83 14.41
CA VAL A 352 -18.39 1.44 13.47
C VAL A 352 -17.01 1.67 14.09
N LYS A 353 -16.72 2.88 14.58
CA LYS A 353 -15.36 3.29 14.99
C LYS A 353 -14.90 2.63 16.28
N VAL A 354 -15.78 2.48 17.26
CA VAL A 354 -15.44 1.80 18.52
C VAL A 354 -15.05 0.36 18.24
N ALA A 355 -15.79 -0.34 17.37
CA ALA A 355 -15.47 -1.71 16.98
C ALA A 355 -14.10 -1.80 16.28
N VAL A 356 -13.80 -0.89 15.35
CA VAL A 356 -12.51 -0.85 14.64
C VAL A 356 -11.34 -0.65 15.60
N ILE A 357 -11.44 0.30 16.52
CA ILE A 357 -10.36 0.59 17.48
C ILE A 357 -10.19 -0.55 18.49
N ARG A 358 -11.29 -1.05 19.06
CA ARG A 358 -11.29 -2.20 19.97
C ARG A 358 -10.60 -3.39 19.33
N ASP A 359 -10.98 -3.74 18.10
CA ASP A 359 -10.45 -4.92 17.44
C ASP A 359 -9.03 -4.71 16.92
N THR A 360 -8.64 -3.47 16.60
CA THR A 360 -7.23 -3.12 16.35
C THR A 360 -6.38 -3.41 17.58
N LEU A 361 -6.77 -2.88 18.75
CA LEU A 361 -6.06 -3.12 20.01
C LEU A 361 -5.97 -4.61 20.36
N ARG A 362 -7.04 -5.38 20.12
CA ARG A 362 -7.04 -6.86 20.29
C ARG A 362 -6.11 -7.60 19.33
N LEU A 363 -5.81 -7.04 18.15
CA LEU A 363 -4.94 -7.62 17.13
C LEU A 363 -3.46 -7.25 17.32
N VAL A 364 -3.20 -6.08 17.91
CA VAL A 364 -1.84 -5.61 18.24
C VAL A 364 -1.44 -5.88 19.69
N ASP A 365 -2.23 -6.68 20.42
CA ASP A 365 -1.92 -7.07 21.78
C ASP A 365 -0.56 -7.84 21.86
N PRO A 366 0.45 -7.29 22.55
CA PRO A 366 1.76 -7.93 22.69
C PRO A 366 1.71 -9.28 23.41
N GLN A 367 0.75 -9.49 24.31
CA GLN A 367 0.64 -10.72 25.09
C GLN A 367 0.21 -11.91 24.22
N LYS A 368 -0.58 -11.67 23.17
CA LYS A 368 -0.93 -12.71 22.18
C LYS A 368 0.29 -13.20 21.39
N LYS A 369 1.25 -12.32 21.13
CA LYS A 369 2.49 -12.69 20.45
C LYS A 369 3.33 -13.61 21.33
N LYS A 370 3.52 -13.25 22.61
CA LYS A 370 4.21 -14.10 23.60
C LYS A 370 3.57 -15.48 23.74
N ARG A 371 2.24 -15.57 23.86
CA ARG A 371 1.53 -16.86 23.96
C ARG A 371 1.76 -17.74 22.73
N LYS A 372 1.70 -17.19 21.51
CA LYS A 372 1.99 -17.93 20.27
C LYS A 372 3.45 -18.40 20.20
N ASP A 373 4.39 -17.58 20.62
CA ASP A 373 5.81 -17.91 20.59
C ASP A 373 6.15 -19.01 21.60
N THR A 374 5.55 -18.99 22.80
CA THR A 374 5.70 -20.06 23.82
C THR A 374 5.08 -21.37 23.38
N GLN A 375 3.94 -21.34 22.68
CA GLN A 375 3.26 -22.55 22.18
C GLN A 375 4.01 -23.23 21.02
N CYS A 376 4.83 -22.49 20.28
CA CYS A 376 5.69 -23.04 19.22
C CYS A 376 7.05 -23.54 19.73
N GLN A 377 7.39 -23.39 21.02
CA GLN A 377 8.69 -23.73 21.59
C GLN A 377 8.70 -24.90 22.58
N SER A 378 7.61 -25.67 22.71
CA SER A 378 7.63 -26.93 23.47
C SER A 378 8.27 -28.07 22.65
N PRO A 379 9.35 -28.73 23.12
CA PRO A 379 9.96 -29.86 22.41
C PRO A 379 9.10 -31.13 22.50
N GLU A 380 9.08 -31.91 21.42
CA GLU A 380 8.62 -33.31 21.42
C GLU A 380 9.54 -34.18 22.31
N GLN A 381 8.93 -34.88 23.29
CA GLN A 381 9.30 -36.17 23.90
C GLN A 381 8.42 -36.37 25.17
N ALA A 382 7.85 -37.53 25.55
CA ALA A 382 7.73 -38.90 25.04
C ALA A 382 6.57 -39.57 25.85
N PRO A 383 6.18 -40.85 25.61
CA PRO A 383 4.84 -41.37 25.90
C PRO A 383 4.67 -42.00 27.30
N GLY A 384 3.43 -41.94 27.82
CA GLY A 384 2.95 -42.83 28.88
C GLY A 384 2.34 -42.12 30.09
N GLY A 385 1.07 -42.42 30.38
CA GLY A 385 0.38 -42.03 31.61
C GLY A 385 -0.99 -41.42 31.36
N SER A 386 -2.03 -42.24 31.36
CA SER A 386 -3.43 -41.83 31.38
C SER A 386 -3.78 -41.18 32.71
N GLU A 387 -3.81 -39.85 32.76
CA GLU A 387 -4.60 -39.10 33.73
C GLU A 387 -5.25 -37.90 33.01
N GLU A 388 -6.58 -37.90 32.95
CA GLU A 388 -7.36 -36.76 32.47
C GLU A 388 -7.16 -35.57 33.44
N PRO A 389 -6.78 -34.37 32.95
CA PRO A 389 -6.83 -33.18 33.78
C PRO A 389 -8.28 -32.68 33.90
N PRO A 390 -8.69 -32.15 35.07
CA PRO A 390 -10.06 -31.72 35.31
C PRO A 390 -10.42 -30.50 34.48
N ASP A 391 -11.69 -30.43 34.08
CA ASP A 391 -12.36 -29.37 33.31
C ASP A 391 -11.60 -28.04 33.26
N ALA A 392 -10.96 -27.77 32.12
CA ALA A 392 -10.41 -26.47 31.81
C ALA A 392 -11.56 -25.44 31.78
N ALA A 393 -11.58 -24.55 32.78
CA ALA A 393 -12.49 -23.42 32.82
C ALA A 393 -12.53 -22.71 31.45
N PRO A 394 -13.73 -22.31 30.95
CA PRO A 394 -13.87 -21.73 29.63
C PRO A 394 -12.94 -20.51 29.52
N SER A 395 -12.09 -20.50 28.50
CA SER A 395 -11.16 -19.40 28.31
C SER A 395 -11.94 -18.08 28.17
N PRO A 396 -11.47 -16.98 28.79
CA PRO A 396 -12.15 -15.68 28.72
C PRO A 396 -12.24 -15.12 27.28
N GLU A 397 -11.63 -15.78 26.29
CA GLU A 397 -11.76 -15.46 24.86
C GLU A 397 -13.04 -16.01 24.22
N ALA A 398 -13.66 -17.05 24.77
CA ALA A 398 -14.89 -17.65 24.23
C ALA A 398 -16.14 -16.73 24.39
N ALA A 399 -16.11 -15.80 25.34
CA ALA A 399 -17.18 -14.83 25.59
C ALA A 399 -17.09 -13.54 24.73
N LEU A 400 -16.07 -13.41 23.88
CA LEU A 400 -15.81 -12.19 23.12
C LEU A 400 -16.54 -12.15 21.76
N PRO A 401 -17.10 -10.99 21.36
CA PRO A 401 -17.64 -10.85 20.01
C PRO A 401 -16.60 -11.14 18.93
N SER A 402 -17.06 -11.76 17.84
CA SER A 402 -16.22 -12.00 16.65
C SER A 402 -15.64 -10.68 16.13
N LEU A 403 -14.37 -10.71 15.71
CA LEU A 403 -13.71 -9.51 15.19
C LEU A 403 -14.47 -8.91 14.00
N CYS A 404 -14.66 -7.59 14.02
CA CYS A 404 -15.10 -6.75 12.92
C CYS A 404 -14.00 -6.59 11.87
N LEU A 405 -12.72 -6.60 12.28
CA LEU A 405 -11.59 -6.59 11.36
C LEU A 405 -11.31 -8.02 10.87
N LYS A 406 -11.41 -8.23 9.56
CA LYS A 406 -11.17 -9.52 8.91
C LYS A 406 -9.88 -9.49 8.11
N GLN A 407 -8.99 -10.44 8.39
CA GLN A 407 -7.74 -10.59 7.65
C GLN A 407 -8.04 -10.99 6.21
N VAL A 408 -7.57 -10.18 5.26
CA VAL A 408 -7.71 -10.44 3.82
C VAL A 408 -6.36 -10.76 3.18
N PHE A 409 -5.26 -10.31 3.78
CA PHE A 409 -3.91 -10.69 3.39
C PHE A 409 -3.13 -11.15 4.64
N PRO A 410 -2.51 -12.34 4.63
CA PRO A 410 -2.22 -13.20 3.47
C PRO A 410 -3.32 -14.19 3.08
N LYS A 411 -4.53 -14.13 3.66
CA LYS A 411 -5.65 -15.04 3.34
C LYS A 411 -5.86 -15.23 1.82
N TYR A 412 -5.84 -14.14 1.06
CA TYR A 412 -5.97 -14.18 -0.40
C TYR A 412 -4.65 -14.01 -1.16
N ALA A 413 -3.48 -14.13 -0.50
CA ALA A 413 -2.19 -13.82 -1.11
C ALA A 413 -1.95 -14.53 -2.44
N ARG A 414 -2.33 -15.80 -2.58
CA ARG A 414 -2.20 -16.57 -3.83
C ARG A 414 -2.81 -15.87 -5.06
N HIS A 415 -3.89 -15.11 -4.87
CA HIS A 415 -4.56 -14.39 -5.95
C HIS A 415 -3.92 -13.05 -6.30
N PHE A 416 -3.00 -12.52 -5.47
CA PHE A 416 -2.44 -11.18 -5.62
C PHE A 416 -0.90 -11.13 -5.63
N SER A 417 -0.21 -12.23 -5.29
CA SER A 417 1.26 -12.26 -5.21
C SER A 417 1.94 -11.87 -6.52
N TYR A 418 1.35 -12.17 -7.68
CA TYR A 418 1.91 -11.80 -8.97
C TYR A 418 1.95 -10.29 -9.23
N LEU A 419 1.16 -9.50 -8.48
CA LEU A 419 1.15 -8.04 -8.57
C LEU A 419 2.32 -7.38 -7.81
N ARG A 420 3.10 -8.14 -7.04
CA ARG A 420 4.18 -7.61 -6.19
C ARG A 420 5.50 -7.37 -6.95
N LEU A 421 5.46 -7.09 -8.25
CA LEU A 421 6.66 -6.82 -9.05
C LEU A 421 7.38 -5.55 -8.58
N VAL A 422 6.64 -4.46 -8.34
CA VAL A 422 7.23 -3.19 -7.88
C VAL A 422 7.80 -3.32 -6.47
N ASP A 423 7.20 -4.15 -5.61
CA ASP A 423 7.73 -4.48 -4.28
C ASP A 423 9.10 -5.18 -4.37
N ARG A 424 9.28 -6.08 -5.35
CA ARG A 424 10.60 -6.69 -5.64
C ARG A 424 11.60 -5.68 -6.21
N VAL A 425 11.16 -4.76 -7.08
CA VAL A 425 12.01 -3.66 -7.58
C VAL A 425 12.46 -2.76 -6.41
N ALA A 426 11.57 -2.45 -5.47
CA ALA A 426 11.92 -1.67 -4.29
C ALA A 426 12.91 -2.40 -3.36
N ALA A 427 12.82 -3.73 -3.23
CA ALA A 427 13.81 -4.50 -2.51
C ALA A 427 15.22 -4.37 -3.14
N LEU A 428 15.32 -4.33 -4.47
CA LEU A 428 16.58 -4.03 -5.16
C LEU A 428 17.03 -2.59 -4.88
N PHE A 429 16.14 -1.61 -5.00
CA PHE A 429 16.44 -0.21 -4.69
C PHE A 429 17.03 -0.06 -3.28
N ILE A 430 16.33 -0.58 -2.27
CA ILE A 430 16.74 -0.54 -0.85
C ILE A 430 18.12 -1.19 -0.66
N ARG A 431 18.38 -2.31 -1.33
CA ARG A 431 19.68 -3.00 -1.27
C ARG A 431 20.84 -2.14 -1.78
N PHE A 432 20.60 -1.23 -2.72
CA PHE A 432 21.64 -0.41 -3.36
C PHE A 432 21.71 1.04 -2.85
N LEU A 433 20.80 1.48 -1.97
CA LEU A 433 20.85 2.82 -1.34
C LEU A 433 22.20 3.10 -0.67
N GLY A 434 22.82 2.09 -0.06
CA GLY A 434 24.20 2.12 0.44
C GLY A 434 24.42 2.96 1.71
N VAL A 435 23.62 3.99 1.95
CA VAL A 435 23.68 4.86 3.13
C VAL A 435 22.45 4.61 4.02
N LYS A 436 22.64 4.55 5.33
CA LYS A 436 21.53 4.39 6.28
C LYS A 436 20.76 5.71 6.40
N GLY A 437 19.44 5.66 6.36
CA GLY A 437 18.58 6.83 6.57
C GLY A 437 18.39 7.74 5.35
N THR A 438 18.80 7.32 4.14
CA THR A 438 18.47 8.05 2.92
C THR A 438 17.33 7.38 2.15
N THR A 439 16.55 8.18 1.45
CA THR A 439 15.51 7.71 0.50
C THR A 439 15.93 7.87 -0.95
N LYS A 440 17.16 8.34 -1.21
CA LYS A 440 17.68 8.66 -2.54
C LYS A 440 18.89 7.78 -2.89
N LEU A 441 18.83 7.16 -4.06
CA LEU A 441 19.93 6.38 -4.61
C LEU A 441 20.90 7.29 -5.35
N GLY A 442 22.14 7.38 -4.89
CA GLY A 442 23.20 8.10 -5.58
C GLY A 442 23.72 7.40 -6.85
N PRO A 443 24.47 8.11 -7.72
CA PRO A 443 24.97 7.57 -8.98
C PRO A 443 25.91 6.37 -8.78
N THR A 444 26.71 6.36 -7.71
CA THR A 444 27.59 5.23 -7.38
C THR A 444 26.79 3.98 -7.00
N GLY A 445 25.71 4.13 -6.25
CA GLY A 445 24.79 3.03 -5.92
C GLY A 445 24.14 2.46 -7.17
N PHE A 446 23.65 3.33 -8.06
CA PHE A 446 23.06 2.92 -9.34
C PHE A 446 24.06 2.20 -10.25
N ARG A 447 25.29 2.71 -10.41
CA ARG A 447 26.34 2.00 -11.16
C ARG A 447 26.67 0.64 -10.56
N THR A 448 26.68 0.53 -9.22
CA THR A 448 26.93 -0.73 -8.53
C THR A 448 25.82 -1.74 -8.80
N PHE A 449 24.55 -1.31 -8.80
CA PHE A 449 23.42 -2.12 -9.24
C PHE A 449 23.62 -2.67 -10.66
N ILE A 450 23.92 -1.79 -11.62
CA ILE A 450 24.12 -2.18 -13.03
C ILE A 450 25.26 -3.20 -13.18
N ARG A 451 26.39 -3.00 -12.50
CA ARG A 451 27.54 -3.91 -12.55
C ARG A 451 27.23 -5.26 -11.90
N ASN A 452 26.66 -5.26 -10.69
CA ASN A 452 26.38 -6.49 -9.95
C ASN A 452 25.32 -7.34 -10.66
N CYS A 453 24.34 -6.72 -11.31
CA CYS A 453 23.32 -7.40 -12.10
C CYS A 453 23.77 -7.70 -13.54
N LYS A 454 24.98 -7.29 -13.95
CA LYS A 454 25.54 -7.45 -15.30
C LYS A 454 24.60 -6.93 -16.40
N LEU A 455 24.14 -5.70 -16.24
CA LEU A 455 23.16 -5.08 -17.14
C LEU A 455 23.80 -4.26 -18.28
N SER A 456 25.08 -3.88 -18.15
CA SER A 456 25.84 -3.24 -19.23
C SER A 456 26.44 -4.26 -20.20
N ASN A 457 26.56 -3.86 -21.47
CA ASN A 457 27.18 -4.63 -22.55
C ASN A 457 27.72 -3.67 -23.64
N SER A 458 28.21 -4.20 -24.77
CA SER A 458 28.72 -3.38 -25.88
C SER A 458 27.71 -2.35 -26.41
N ASN A 459 26.42 -2.67 -26.35
CA ASN A 459 25.31 -1.84 -26.87
C ASN A 459 24.66 -0.98 -25.76
N PHE A 460 25.18 -1.06 -24.53
CA PHE A 460 24.76 -0.27 -23.38
C PHE A 460 25.94 -0.13 -22.42
N SER A 461 26.81 0.83 -22.74
CA SER A 461 28.02 1.14 -21.97
C SER A 461 27.70 1.81 -20.63
N MET A 462 28.70 1.89 -19.74
CA MET A 462 28.54 2.63 -18.49
C MET A 462 28.28 4.13 -18.70
N ALA A 463 28.77 4.72 -19.79
CA ALA A 463 28.44 6.11 -20.14
C ALA A 463 26.94 6.26 -20.45
N ALA A 464 26.35 5.31 -21.20
CA ALA A 464 24.91 5.30 -21.45
C ALA A 464 24.08 5.08 -20.17
N VAL A 465 24.63 4.36 -19.20
CA VAL A 465 24.03 4.18 -17.87
C VAL A 465 24.04 5.49 -17.07
N ASP A 466 25.16 6.23 -17.09
CA ASP A 466 25.26 7.51 -16.41
C ASP A 466 24.30 8.55 -17.03
N ILE A 467 24.17 8.58 -18.36
CA ILE A 467 23.18 9.42 -19.06
C ILE A 467 21.75 9.06 -18.62
N LEU A 468 21.39 7.77 -18.62
CA LEU A 468 20.07 7.30 -18.17
C LEU A 468 19.77 7.75 -16.74
N TYR A 469 20.74 7.61 -15.84
CA TYR A 469 20.60 8.05 -14.44
C TYR A 469 20.36 9.56 -14.35
N ILE A 470 21.17 10.37 -15.06
CA ILE A 470 21.09 11.83 -15.04
C ILE A 470 19.75 12.30 -15.58
N ASP A 471 19.33 11.79 -16.73
CA ASP A 471 18.10 12.22 -17.41
C ASP A 471 16.85 11.94 -16.58
N ILE A 472 16.75 10.73 -16.02
CA ILE A 472 15.61 10.34 -15.19
C ILE A 472 15.65 11.11 -13.86
N THR A 473 16.80 11.19 -13.20
CA THR A 473 16.93 11.91 -11.92
C THR A 473 16.57 13.39 -12.07
N ARG A 474 17.04 14.05 -13.14
CA ARG A 474 16.72 15.45 -13.42
C ARG A 474 15.20 15.65 -13.62
N ARG A 475 14.55 14.77 -14.38
CA ARG A 475 13.11 14.83 -14.63
C ARG A 475 12.31 14.68 -13.33
N TRP A 476 12.65 13.72 -12.49
CA TRP A 476 11.95 13.52 -11.22
C TRP A 476 12.24 14.62 -10.19
N ASN A 477 13.43 15.21 -10.19
CA ASN A 477 13.75 16.35 -9.34
C ASN A 477 13.03 17.63 -9.77
N SER A 478 12.69 17.80 -11.05
CA SER A 478 11.82 18.90 -11.49
C SER A 478 10.35 18.70 -11.11
N MET A 479 9.93 17.48 -10.75
CA MET A 479 8.55 17.12 -10.40
C MET A 479 8.30 16.97 -8.89
N GLY A 480 9.30 17.28 -8.06
CA GLY A 480 9.29 17.13 -6.61
C GLY A 480 9.57 18.45 -5.90
N ILE A 481 9.01 18.60 -4.70
CA ILE A 481 9.14 19.82 -3.88
C ILE A 481 10.42 19.80 -3.02
N ASP A 482 10.95 18.60 -2.71
CA ASP A 482 12.14 18.44 -1.87
C ASP A 482 13.44 18.41 -2.69
N HIS A 483 14.01 19.59 -2.90
CA HIS A 483 15.35 19.77 -3.49
C HIS A 483 16.51 19.48 -2.52
N LYS A 484 16.22 19.09 -1.26
CA LYS A 484 17.23 18.99 -0.19
C LYS A 484 18.13 17.75 -0.30
N GLU A 485 17.68 16.67 -0.94
CA GLU A 485 18.48 15.45 -1.13
C GLU A 485 18.76 15.18 -2.60
N SER A 486 20.04 15.07 -2.95
CA SER A 486 20.48 14.71 -4.29
C SER A 486 20.38 13.20 -4.51
N GLY A 487 19.86 12.79 -5.68
CA GLY A 487 19.81 11.39 -6.09
C GLY A 487 18.44 10.94 -6.61
N MET A 488 18.38 9.69 -7.04
CA MET A 488 17.20 9.06 -7.65
C MET A 488 16.25 8.53 -6.56
N CYS A 489 15.00 9.00 -6.52
CA CYS A 489 13.96 8.40 -5.65
C CYS A 489 13.49 7.03 -6.16
N LEU A 490 12.66 6.33 -5.39
CA LEU A 490 12.17 5.01 -5.78
C LEU A 490 11.41 5.05 -7.11
N GLN A 491 10.54 6.05 -7.34
CA GLN A 491 9.75 6.12 -8.57
C GLN A 491 10.65 6.34 -9.80
N ALA A 492 11.67 7.17 -9.66
CA ALA A 492 12.70 7.36 -10.69
C ALA A 492 13.48 6.05 -10.95
N PHE A 493 13.79 5.29 -9.91
CA PHE A 493 14.43 3.98 -10.08
C PHE A 493 13.50 2.94 -10.74
N VAL A 494 12.21 2.94 -10.41
CA VAL A 494 11.21 2.08 -11.07
C VAL A 494 11.12 2.41 -12.55
N GLU A 495 11.09 3.70 -12.92
CA GLU A 495 11.11 4.13 -14.33
C GLU A 495 12.41 3.66 -15.02
N ALA A 496 13.57 3.88 -14.40
CA ALA A 496 14.84 3.42 -14.94
C ALA A 496 14.85 1.90 -15.13
N PHE A 497 14.29 1.15 -14.18
CA PHE A 497 14.16 -0.30 -14.26
C PHE A 497 13.26 -0.74 -15.43
N PHE A 498 12.16 -0.03 -15.67
CA PHE A 498 11.28 -0.29 -16.81
C PHE A 498 11.97 -0.02 -18.14
N CYS A 499 12.72 1.09 -18.26
CA CYS A 499 13.51 1.38 -19.45
C CYS A 499 14.55 0.28 -19.72
N LEU A 500 15.23 -0.21 -18.69
CA LEU A 500 16.18 -1.33 -18.81
C LEU A 500 15.49 -2.63 -19.24
N ALA A 501 14.31 -2.92 -18.69
CA ALA A 501 13.52 -4.10 -19.03
C ALA A 501 13.04 -4.06 -20.49
N GLN A 502 12.48 -2.93 -20.92
CA GLN A 502 12.05 -2.68 -22.30
C GLN A 502 13.22 -2.80 -23.28
N LYS A 503 14.39 -2.23 -22.94
CA LYS A 503 15.57 -2.32 -23.80
C LYS A 503 16.04 -3.76 -23.99
N LYS A 504 15.94 -4.60 -22.97
CA LYS A 504 16.45 -5.98 -22.97
C LYS A 504 15.45 -7.02 -23.51
N TYR A 505 14.15 -6.82 -23.27
CA TYR A 505 13.10 -7.82 -23.53
C TYR A 505 11.98 -7.30 -24.45
N LYS A 506 12.34 -6.55 -25.50
CA LYS A 506 11.42 -5.81 -26.40
C LYS A 506 10.18 -6.58 -26.90
N ALA A 507 10.28 -7.90 -27.07
CA ALA A 507 9.21 -8.73 -27.62
C ALA A 507 8.09 -9.10 -26.62
N LEU A 508 8.27 -8.82 -25.33
CA LEU A 508 7.31 -9.21 -24.28
C LEU A 508 6.43 -8.02 -23.84
N PRO A 509 5.22 -8.25 -23.29
CA PRO A 509 4.47 -7.22 -22.59
C PRO A 509 5.22 -6.68 -21.37
N LEU A 510 5.00 -5.42 -20.99
CA LEU A 510 5.79 -4.72 -19.96
C LEU A 510 5.94 -5.51 -18.64
N HIS A 511 4.86 -6.08 -18.10
CA HIS A 511 4.96 -6.87 -16.86
C HIS A 511 5.87 -8.09 -16.98
N LYS A 512 5.90 -8.75 -18.15
CA LYS A 512 6.81 -9.88 -18.42
C LYS A 512 8.25 -9.39 -18.61
N GLN A 513 8.45 -8.24 -19.25
CA GLN A 513 9.78 -7.63 -19.37
C GLN A 513 10.38 -7.34 -17.99
N VAL A 514 9.59 -6.72 -17.10
CA VAL A 514 10.00 -6.38 -15.73
C VAL A 514 10.26 -7.63 -14.90
N LEU A 515 9.39 -8.66 -15.00
CA LEU A 515 9.60 -9.94 -14.33
C LEU A 515 10.91 -10.62 -14.78
N SER A 516 11.15 -10.71 -16.08
CA SER A 516 12.39 -11.31 -16.62
C SER A 516 13.65 -10.53 -16.23
N LEU A 517 13.57 -9.20 -16.07
CA LEU A 517 14.69 -8.42 -15.56
C LEU A 517 14.91 -8.65 -14.07
N LEU A 518 13.84 -8.74 -13.28
CA LEU A 518 13.91 -9.03 -11.84
C LEU A 518 14.57 -10.38 -11.58
N GLU A 519 14.09 -11.44 -12.23
CA GLU A 519 14.65 -12.79 -12.10
C GLU A 519 16.13 -12.81 -12.47
N LEU A 520 16.52 -12.13 -13.57
CA LEU A 520 17.92 -11.98 -13.93
C LEU A 520 18.73 -11.29 -12.81
N CYS A 521 18.25 -10.17 -12.27
CA CYS A 521 18.95 -9.43 -11.22
C CYS A 521 19.09 -10.26 -9.95
N GLU A 522 18.01 -10.88 -9.50
CA GLU A 522 17.96 -11.72 -8.30
C GLU A 522 18.91 -12.93 -8.43
N CYS A 523 18.89 -13.65 -9.55
CA CYS A 523 19.81 -14.76 -9.81
C CYS A 523 21.28 -14.31 -9.79
N ARG A 524 21.61 -13.16 -10.39
CA ARG A 524 22.99 -12.63 -10.40
C ARG A 524 23.45 -12.23 -9.01
N LEU A 525 22.57 -11.61 -8.23
CA LEU A 525 22.86 -11.19 -6.86
C LEU A 525 22.97 -12.36 -5.89
N ALA A 526 22.18 -13.43 -6.07
CA ALA A 526 22.32 -14.67 -5.32
C ALA A 526 23.68 -15.33 -5.59
N ALA A 527 24.11 -15.39 -6.85
CA ALA A 527 25.42 -15.94 -7.22
C ALA A 527 26.59 -15.14 -6.61
N LEU A 528 26.46 -13.81 -6.48
CA LEU A 528 27.46 -12.98 -5.81
C LEU A 528 27.55 -13.26 -4.30
N HIS A 529 26.41 -13.51 -3.64
CA HIS A 529 26.41 -13.92 -2.23
C HIS A 529 27.02 -15.31 -2.02
N GLY A 530 26.71 -16.28 -2.90
CA GLY A 530 27.37 -17.59 -2.88
C GLY A 530 28.89 -17.48 -3.05
N LYS A 531 29.37 -16.61 -3.94
CA LYS A 531 30.81 -16.33 -4.11
C LYS A 531 31.43 -15.63 -2.90
N ARG A 532 30.70 -14.73 -2.22
CA ARG A 532 31.17 -14.09 -0.97
C ARG A 532 31.29 -15.08 0.19
N LEU A 533 30.39 -16.08 0.29
CA LEU A 533 30.57 -17.15 1.27
C LEU A 533 31.76 -18.06 0.93
N VAL A 534 32.00 -18.35 -0.36
CA VAL A 534 33.14 -19.17 -0.80
C VAL A 534 34.49 -18.45 -0.60
N TRP A 535 34.55 -17.12 -0.72
CA TRP A 535 35.75 -16.32 -0.45
C TRP A 535 35.88 -15.85 1.02
N GLY A 536 34.80 -15.93 1.80
CA GLY A 536 34.78 -15.62 3.23
C GLY A 536 35.10 -16.82 4.14
N CYS A 537 35.38 -17.99 3.56
CA CYS A 537 35.76 -19.22 4.28
C CYS A 537 37.27 -19.51 4.20
N GLY A 538 38.09 -18.45 4.10
CA GLY A 538 39.51 -18.52 4.42
C GLY A 538 39.74 -17.89 5.79
N LEU A 539 40.08 -18.72 6.77
CA LEU A 539 40.34 -18.41 8.21
C LEU A 539 39.12 -18.37 9.13
N ALA A 540 38.66 -19.56 9.55
CA ALA A 540 38.55 -19.99 10.94
C ALA A 540 37.69 -21.26 11.04
N GLN A 541 38.33 -22.44 11.12
CA GLN A 541 37.71 -23.65 11.68
C GLN A 541 38.17 -23.80 13.13
N PRO A 542 37.26 -24.19 14.03
CA PRO A 542 37.58 -25.21 15.03
C PRO A 542 36.86 -26.52 14.72
N ARG A 543 37.61 -27.61 14.87
CA ARG A 543 37.24 -29.01 14.67
C ARG A 543 36.23 -29.53 15.71
N GLY A 544 35.46 -30.54 15.29
CA GLY A 544 34.86 -31.59 16.13
C GLY A 544 33.45 -31.97 15.65
N ALA A 545 33.06 -33.22 15.39
CA ALA A 545 33.74 -34.51 15.35
C ALA A 545 32.91 -35.44 14.45
N LEU A 546 33.57 -36.24 13.61
CA LEU A 546 32.97 -37.40 12.94
C LEU A 546 32.82 -38.55 13.94
N ARG A 547 31.71 -39.30 13.85
CA ARG A 547 31.71 -40.75 14.09
C ARG A 547 30.73 -41.44 13.15
N ALA A 548 31.25 -42.47 12.49
CA ALA A 548 30.59 -43.36 11.54
C ALA A 548 29.95 -44.56 12.26
N ALA A 549 28.98 -45.20 11.60
CA ALA A 549 28.69 -46.62 11.75
C ALA A 549 28.11 -47.13 10.41
N GLY A 550 28.79 -48.11 9.82
CA GLY A 550 28.31 -48.84 8.64
C GLY A 550 27.71 -50.19 9.02
N THR A 551 27.08 -50.86 8.06
CA THR A 551 27.06 -52.33 7.89
C THR A 551 26.34 -52.67 6.58
N ALA A 552 26.98 -53.54 5.78
CA ALA A 552 26.39 -54.31 4.67
C ALA A 552 26.11 -55.75 5.16
N PRO A 553 25.39 -56.61 4.40
CA PRO A 553 26.05 -57.46 3.38
C PRO A 553 25.23 -57.72 2.08
N GLY A 554 25.89 -58.23 1.01
CA GLY A 554 25.33 -58.64 -0.31
C GLY A 554 24.91 -60.13 -0.38
N PRO A 555 24.94 -60.86 -1.53
CA PRO A 555 25.32 -60.49 -2.92
C PRO A 555 24.38 -61.05 -4.06
N GLY A 556 24.66 -60.75 -5.33
CA GLY A 556 24.02 -61.40 -6.49
C GLY A 556 24.53 -60.93 -7.87
N ALA A 557 25.19 -61.81 -8.60
CA ALA A 557 25.97 -61.64 -9.84
C ALA A 557 25.26 -61.04 -11.08
N ALA A 558 26.02 -60.32 -11.91
CA ALA A 558 26.43 -60.73 -13.27
C ALA A 558 26.73 -59.51 -14.18
N ARG A 559 27.91 -59.54 -14.79
CA ARG A 559 28.39 -58.73 -15.93
C ARG A 559 28.60 -59.73 -17.09
N PRO A 560 28.73 -59.34 -18.39
CA PRO A 560 30.03 -58.80 -18.80
C PRO A 560 30.15 -57.97 -20.12
N HIS A 561 31.38 -57.45 -20.31
CA HIS A 561 32.10 -57.01 -21.55
C HIS A 561 31.50 -55.87 -22.41
N GLY A 562 32.14 -54.73 -22.74
CA GLY A 562 33.54 -54.35 -23.07
C GLY A 562 33.63 -53.96 -24.58
N PRO A 563 34.59 -53.18 -25.13
CA PRO A 563 35.58 -52.23 -24.58
C PRO A 563 35.60 -50.84 -25.34
N PRO A 564 36.54 -49.92 -25.03
CA PRO A 564 36.53 -48.49 -25.42
C PRO A 564 37.66 -48.07 -26.39
N VAL A 565 37.59 -46.92 -27.08
CA VAL A 565 38.78 -46.26 -27.68
C VAL A 565 38.76 -44.73 -27.64
N LEU A 566 39.99 -44.22 -27.42
CA LEU A 566 40.59 -42.92 -27.21
C LEU A 566 40.42 -41.78 -28.25
N ARG A 567 40.51 -40.55 -27.69
CA ARG A 567 41.27 -39.33 -28.09
C ARG A 567 41.87 -39.26 -29.51
N LEU A 568 41.74 -38.08 -30.16
CA LEU A 568 42.89 -37.22 -30.52
C LEU A 568 42.49 -35.82 -31.03
N GLN A 569 43.26 -34.82 -30.58
CA GLN A 569 43.35 -33.45 -31.07
C GLN A 569 44.19 -33.37 -32.37
N LYS A 570 43.94 -32.32 -33.18
CA LYS A 570 44.88 -31.44 -33.96
C LYS A 570 44.10 -30.92 -35.19
N SER A 571 43.77 -29.62 -35.31
CA SER A 571 44.58 -28.45 -35.68
C SER A 571 45.08 -28.39 -37.15
N SER A 572 44.63 -27.33 -37.83
CA SER A 572 45.40 -26.42 -38.72
C SER A 572 45.36 -26.56 -40.25
N HIS A 573 45.34 -25.38 -40.89
CA HIS A 573 45.62 -24.95 -42.27
C HIS A 573 44.54 -25.17 -43.35
N GLN A 574 43.87 -24.10 -43.83
CA GLN A 574 44.26 -23.09 -44.84
C GLN A 574 44.20 -23.59 -46.29
N LEU A 575 43.31 -23.00 -47.11
CA LEU A 575 43.65 -22.58 -48.48
C LEU A 575 42.60 -21.60 -49.06
N ARG A 576 43.14 -20.58 -49.72
CA ARG A 576 42.52 -19.44 -50.43
C ARG A 576 41.93 -19.84 -51.78
N ALA A 577 40.96 -19.04 -52.25
CA ALA A 577 40.79 -18.53 -53.63
C ALA A 577 39.33 -17.98 -53.73
N LEU A 578 38.94 -16.96 -54.50
CA LEU A 578 39.54 -15.93 -55.36
C LEU A 578 38.39 -14.93 -55.65
N MET A 579 38.71 -13.62 -55.82
CA MET A 579 38.07 -12.57 -56.67
C MET A 579 36.52 -12.38 -56.67
N CYS A 580 35.93 -11.18 -56.71
CA CYS A 580 36.26 -9.97 -57.47
C CYS A 580 35.72 -8.69 -56.78
N ARG A 581 36.40 -7.58 -57.09
CA ARG A 581 36.03 -6.18 -56.79
C ARG A 581 34.94 -5.69 -57.75
N ASP A 582 34.11 -4.77 -57.28
CA ASP A 582 34.03 -3.36 -57.73
C ASP A 582 33.00 -2.62 -56.83
N ARG A 583 33.34 -1.55 -56.08
CA ARG A 583 33.43 -0.12 -56.48
C ARG A 583 32.19 0.32 -57.27
N THR A 584 31.47 1.43 -57.04
CA THR A 584 31.57 2.62 -56.18
C THR A 584 30.27 3.41 -56.44
N GLY A 585 29.80 4.19 -55.46
CA GLY A 585 29.20 5.51 -55.72
C GLY A 585 27.67 5.61 -55.84
N SER A 586 27.02 5.95 -54.72
CA SER A 586 26.20 7.16 -54.53
C SER A 586 25.78 7.25 -53.07
#